data_AF-A0A6V7HL43-F1
#
_entry.id   AF-A0A6V7HL43-F1
#
_cell.length_a   1.000
_cell.length_b   1.000
_cell.length_c   1.000
_cell.angle_alpha   90.00
_cell.angle_beta   90.00
_cell.angle_gamma   90.00
#
_symmetry.space_group_name_H-M   'P 1'
#
loop_
_entity.id
_entity.type
_entity.pdbx_description
1 polymer ?
#
loop_
_entity_poly.entity_id
_entity_poly.type
_entity_poly.pdbx_seq_one_letter_code
_entity_poly.pdbx_strand_id
1 'polypeptide(L)'
;VFEFIKAEYGSSIFSKLHPVEGDVGMPDLGLSSKDKIILIEKVNVVYHAAAAVSFNQPLDEAVNINTKGTSRVIDLCKKLKHLISFIYVSTAYSNASKDLSEIKEKVYTTSWEPSAVIDICDKQDKNSIALLEERILKTHANTYAFTKNLAEQIVFSDCKNFPTAIVRPSIIGASLKEPCPGWVDNLNGII
;
A
#
# COMPACT_ATOMS: atom_id res chain seq x y z
N VAL A 1 -19.53 -9.84 8.08
CA VAL A 1 -19.66 -9.69 6.60
C VAL A 1 -19.61 -11.02 5.86
N PHE A 2 -18.58 -11.85 6.04
CA PHE A 2 -18.47 -13.13 5.32
C PHE A 2 -19.62 -14.11 5.60
N GLU A 3 -20.09 -14.20 6.85
CA GLU A 3 -21.26 -15.02 7.16
C GLU A 3 -22.55 -14.50 6.53
N PHE A 4 -22.73 -13.18 6.50
CA PHE A 4 -23.84 -12.55 5.77
C PHE A 4 -23.76 -12.85 4.26
N ILE A 5 -22.58 -12.68 3.67
CA ILE A 5 -22.32 -12.96 2.26
C ILE A 5 -22.57 -14.46 1.95
N LYS A 6 -22.14 -15.38 2.82
CA LYS A 6 -22.44 -16.81 2.68
C LYS A 6 -23.93 -17.11 2.76
N ALA A 7 -24.65 -16.46 3.68
CA ALA A 7 -26.08 -16.66 3.86
C ALA A 7 -26.89 -16.13 2.65
N GLU A 8 -26.52 -14.95 2.15
CA GLU A 8 -27.24 -14.28 1.05
C GLU A 8 -26.93 -14.90 -0.32
N TYR A 9 -25.66 -15.22 -0.58
CA TYR A 9 -25.20 -15.63 -1.91
C TYR A 9 -24.74 -17.09 -2.01
N GLY A 10 -24.77 -17.83 -0.89
CA GLY A 10 -24.29 -19.21 -0.81
C GLY A 10 -22.77 -19.33 -0.69
N SER A 11 -22.26 -20.53 -0.38
CA SER A 11 -20.83 -20.79 -0.20
C SER A 11 -20.03 -20.90 -1.52
N SER A 12 -20.72 -21.12 -2.65
CA SER A 12 -20.09 -21.33 -3.96
C SER A 12 -19.32 -20.11 -4.47
N ILE A 13 -19.67 -18.90 -4.01
CA ILE A 13 -18.96 -17.66 -4.36
C ILE A 13 -17.49 -17.67 -3.92
N PHE A 14 -17.16 -18.44 -2.87
CA PHE A 14 -15.79 -18.58 -2.37
C PHE A 14 -14.97 -19.59 -3.17
N SER A 15 -15.56 -20.31 -4.13
CA SER A 15 -14.83 -21.27 -4.98
C SER A 15 -13.73 -20.61 -5.83
N LYS A 16 -13.84 -19.30 -6.09
CA LYS A 16 -12.84 -18.50 -6.80
C LYS A 16 -11.77 -17.91 -5.87
N LEU A 17 -11.95 -18.01 -4.55
CA LEU A 17 -11.06 -17.43 -3.56
C LEU A 17 -9.95 -18.43 -3.21
N HIS A 18 -8.70 -18.02 -3.42
CA HIS A 18 -7.52 -18.79 -3.03
C HIS A 18 -6.75 -17.98 -1.99
N PRO A 19 -6.95 -18.22 -0.68
CA PRO A 19 -6.20 -17.52 0.35
C PRO A 19 -4.72 -17.92 0.26
N VAL A 20 -3.85 -16.92 0.41
CA VAL A 20 -2.41 -17.09 0.47
C VAL A 20 -1.93 -16.38 1.74
N GLU A 21 -1.22 -17.12 2.59
CA GLU A 21 -0.62 -16.56 3.80
C GLU A 21 0.63 -15.74 3.44
N GLY A 22 0.77 -14.56 4.04
CA GLY A 22 1.90 -13.68 3.81
C GLY A 22 1.78 -12.37 4.58
N ASP A 23 2.89 -11.63 4.62
CA ASP A 23 3.02 -10.33 5.24
C ASP A 23 3.92 -9.44 4.38
N VAL A 24 3.38 -8.31 3.91
CA VAL A 24 4.12 -7.34 3.08
C VAL A 24 5.31 -6.72 3.83
N GLY A 25 5.32 -6.73 5.15
CA GLY A 25 6.42 -6.29 6.00
C GLY A 25 7.59 -7.27 6.06
N MET A 26 7.41 -8.53 5.64
CA MET A 26 8.42 -9.59 5.69
C MET A 26 9.17 -9.74 4.35
N PRO A 27 10.43 -10.22 4.36
CA PRO A 27 11.14 -10.62 3.15
C PRO A 27 10.32 -11.59 2.30
N ASP A 28 10.39 -11.44 0.97
CA ASP A 28 9.61 -12.25 0.02
C ASP A 28 8.10 -12.30 0.31
N LEU A 29 7.56 -11.25 0.94
CA LEU A 29 6.16 -11.13 1.35
C LEU A 29 5.71 -12.19 2.36
N GLY A 30 6.65 -12.85 3.06
CA GLY A 30 6.33 -13.96 3.96
C GLY A 30 5.73 -15.18 3.26
N LEU A 31 5.80 -15.26 1.94
CA LEU A 31 5.18 -16.31 1.15
C LEU A 31 5.91 -17.65 1.30
N SER A 32 5.14 -18.74 1.36
CA SER A 32 5.70 -20.07 1.17
C SER A 32 6.27 -20.24 -0.24
N SER A 33 7.28 -21.08 -0.41
CA SER A 33 7.84 -21.38 -1.75
C SER A 33 6.78 -21.91 -2.71
N LYS A 34 5.82 -22.68 -2.20
CA LYS A 34 4.70 -23.24 -2.98
C LYS A 34 3.79 -22.13 -3.50
N ASP A 35 3.37 -21.21 -2.64
CA ASP A 35 2.45 -20.14 -3.03
C ASP A 35 3.14 -19.13 -3.96
N LYS A 36 4.42 -18.83 -3.71
CA LYS A 36 5.23 -17.99 -4.59
C LYS A 36 5.25 -18.52 -6.03
N ILE A 37 5.42 -19.83 -6.21
CA ILE A 37 5.36 -20.47 -7.54
C ILE A 37 3.96 -20.33 -8.15
N ILE A 38 2.90 -20.61 -7.38
CA ILE A 38 1.52 -20.49 -7.86
C ILE A 38 1.24 -19.06 -8.36
N LEU A 39 1.65 -18.05 -7.59
CA LEU A 39 1.45 -16.65 -7.96
C LEU A 39 2.21 -16.30 -9.25
N ILE A 40 3.49 -16.68 -9.34
CA ILE A 40 4.35 -16.46 -10.52
C ILE A 40 3.74 -17.05 -11.80
N GLU A 41 3.17 -18.24 -11.71
CA GLU A 41 2.61 -18.95 -12.87
C GLU A 41 1.20 -18.48 -13.25
N LYS A 42 0.39 -17.98 -12.31
CA LYS A 42 -1.05 -17.80 -12.53
C LYS A 42 -1.57 -16.38 -12.44
N VAL A 43 -0.83 -15.44 -11.85
CA VAL A 43 -1.34 -14.08 -11.64
C VAL A 43 -1.16 -13.23 -12.90
N ASN A 44 -2.27 -12.62 -13.33
CA ASN A 44 -2.29 -11.70 -14.46
C ASN A 44 -2.49 -10.23 -14.05
N VAL A 45 -3.24 -9.97 -12.99
CA VAL A 45 -3.54 -8.62 -12.53
C VAL A 45 -3.28 -8.54 -11.04
N VAL A 46 -2.56 -7.50 -10.62
CA VAL A 46 -2.22 -7.27 -9.22
C VAL A 46 -2.85 -5.97 -8.76
N TYR A 47 -3.65 -6.07 -7.70
CA TYR A 47 -4.14 -4.92 -6.94
C TYR A 47 -3.37 -4.83 -5.64
N HIS A 48 -2.46 -3.87 -5.53
CA HIS A 48 -1.71 -3.63 -4.30
C HIS A 48 -2.41 -2.55 -3.47
N ALA A 49 -3.26 -3.01 -2.54
CA ALA A 49 -3.98 -2.17 -1.59
C ALA A 49 -3.49 -2.33 -0.14
N ALA A 50 -2.50 -3.20 0.10
CA ALA A 50 -1.98 -3.45 1.43
C ALA A 50 -1.22 -2.22 1.94
N ALA A 51 -1.65 -1.71 3.10
CA ALA A 51 -1.00 -0.63 3.81
C ALA A 51 -1.42 -0.66 5.28
N ALA A 52 -0.53 -0.20 6.15
CA ALA A 52 -0.91 0.19 7.49
C ALA A 52 -1.47 1.62 7.43
N VAL A 53 -2.79 1.73 7.58
CA VAL A 53 -3.53 2.99 7.58
C VAL A 53 -3.65 3.47 9.04
N SER A 54 -2.52 3.81 9.64
CA SER A 54 -2.45 4.38 10.99
C SER A 54 -1.75 5.72 10.94
N PHE A 55 -2.40 6.76 11.47
CA PHE A 55 -1.86 8.12 11.46
C PHE A 55 -0.82 8.38 12.57
N ASN A 56 -0.70 7.45 13.52
CA ASN A 56 0.19 7.56 14.68
C ASN A 56 1.25 6.45 14.70
N GLN A 57 1.45 5.76 13.58
CA GLN A 57 2.44 4.69 13.50
C GLN A 57 3.87 5.27 13.41
N PRO A 58 4.84 4.73 14.17
CA PRO A 58 6.23 5.12 14.08
C PRO A 58 6.75 5.04 12.64
N LEU A 59 7.60 6.01 12.26
CA LEU A 59 8.07 6.14 10.89
C LEU A 59 8.68 4.86 10.33
N ASP A 60 9.51 4.15 11.10
CA ASP A 60 10.22 2.96 10.62
C ASP A 60 9.27 1.80 10.31
N GLU A 61 8.26 1.59 11.14
CA GLU A 61 7.22 0.59 10.87
C GLU A 61 6.37 0.97 9.64
N ALA A 62 5.97 2.24 9.54
CA ALA A 62 5.21 2.74 8.40
C ALA A 62 6.01 2.62 7.10
N VAL A 63 7.31 2.92 7.12
CA VAL A 63 8.23 2.72 6.00
C VAL A 63 8.36 1.23 5.66
N ASN A 64 8.47 0.36 6.66
CA ASN A 64 8.60 -1.08 6.40
C ASN A 64 7.37 -1.68 5.71
N ILE A 65 6.17 -1.26 6.11
CA ILE A 65 4.91 -1.81 5.56
C ILE A 65 4.56 -1.12 4.24
N ASN A 66 4.45 0.21 4.24
CA ASN A 66 3.88 0.94 3.11
C ASN A 66 4.90 1.17 1.98
N THR A 67 6.16 1.45 2.33
CA THR A 67 7.22 1.75 1.37
C THR A 67 7.94 0.47 0.93
N LYS A 68 8.62 -0.23 1.85
CA LYS A 68 9.35 -1.46 1.54
C LYS A 68 8.40 -2.58 1.10
N GLY A 69 7.22 -2.70 1.71
CA GLY A 69 6.22 -3.66 1.28
C GLY A 69 5.78 -3.45 -0.17
N THR A 70 5.67 -2.20 -0.62
CA THR A 70 5.42 -1.89 -2.04
C THR A 70 6.57 -2.36 -2.94
N SER A 71 7.84 -2.11 -2.57
CA SER A 71 8.99 -2.65 -3.31
C SER A 71 8.95 -4.18 -3.41
N ARG A 72 8.65 -4.87 -2.30
CA ARG A 72 8.56 -6.34 -2.29
C ARG A 72 7.44 -6.88 -3.19
N VAL A 73 6.30 -6.20 -3.25
CA VAL A 73 5.21 -6.56 -4.18
C VAL A 73 5.64 -6.33 -5.62
N ILE A 74 6.31 -5.22 -5.92
CA ILE A 74 6.85 -4.95 -7.25
C ILE A 74 7.90 -6.01 -7.65
N ASP A 75 8.73 -6.47 -6.71
CA ASP A 75 9.69 -7.53 -6.96
C ASP A 75 9.06 -8.90 -7.23
N LEU A 76 7.89 -9.17 -6.67
CA LEU A 76 7.06 -10.30 -7.10
C LEU A 76 6.51 -10.06 -8.51
N CYS A 77 5.98 -8.86 -8.79
CA CYS A 77 5.42 -8.50 -10.11
C CYS A 77 6.43 -8.68 -11.24
N LYS A 78 7.71 -8.30 -11.01
CA LYS A 78 8.84 -8.52 -11.93
C LYS A 78 9.03 -10.00 -12.33
N LYS A 79 8.55 -10.95 -11.52
CA LYS A 79 8.71 -12.40 -11.72
C LYS A 79 7.47 -13.05 -12.34
N LEU A 80 6.32 -12.37 -12.38
CA LEU A 80 5.07 -12.94 -12.88
C LEU A 80 5.15 -13.17 -14.40
N LYS A 81 4.77 -14.37 -14.86
CA LYS A 81 4.88 -14.74 -16.29
C LYS A 81 3.85 -14.06 -17.19
N HIS A 82 2.73 -13.65 -16.62
CA HIS A 82 1.55 -13.22 -17.38
C HIS A 82 0.98 -11.90 -16.88
N LEU A 83 1.82 -11.03 -16.30
CA LEU A 83 1.39 -9.73 -15.79
C LEU A 83 0.83 -8.86 -16.92
N ILE A 84 -0.46 -8.54 -16.82
CA ILE A 84 -1.22 -7.64 -17.69
C ILE A 84 -1.29 -6.25 -17.07
N SER A 85 -1.48 -6.14 -15.74
CA SER A 85 -1.64 -4.84 -15.08
C SER A 85 -1.26 -4.86 -13.60
N PHE A 86 -0.62 -3.79 -13.14
CA PHE A 86 -0.34 -3.51 -11.74
C PHE A 86 -1.09 -2.24 -11.29
N ILE A 87 -1.98 -2.37 -10.31
CA ILE A 87 -2.77 -1.27 -9.78
C ILE A 87 -2.30 -1.01 -8.35
N TYR A 88 -1.70 0.15 -8.13
CA TYR A 88 -1.30 0.61 -6.81
C TYR A 88 -2.37 1.51 -6.20
N VAL A 89 -2.87 1.15 -5.02
CA VAL A 89 -3.82 1.97 -4.26
C VAL A 89 -3.04 2.86 -3.27
N SER A 90 -2.96 4.14 -3.63
CA SER A 90 -2.37 5.20 -2.83
C SER A 90 -3.47 5.91 -2.02
N THR A 91 -3.41 7.23 -1.90
CA THR A 91 -4.41 8.07 -1.22
C THR A 91 -4.38 9.49 -1.79
N ALA A 92 -5.51 10.18 -1.79
CA ALA A 92 -5.60 11.60 -2.17
C ALA A 92 -4.69 12.50 -1.33
N TYR A 93 -4.29 12.05 -0.14
CA TYR A 93 -3.44 12.78 0.79
C TYR A 93 -1.94 12.54 0.58
N SER A 94 -1.52 11.68 -0.35
CA SER A 94 -0.10 11.33 -0.55
C SER A 94 0.75 12.54 -0.97
N ASN A 95 0.11 13.59 -1.47
CA ASN A 95 0.76 14.83 -1.88
C ASN A 95 0.22 16.04 -1.12
N ALA A 96 -0.43 15.83 0.03
CA ALA A 96 -0.89 16.90 0.93
C ALA A 96 0.29 17.50 1.73
N SER A 97 1.27 18.04 1.00
CA SER A 97 2.37 18.82 1.56
C SER A 97 1.95 20.27 1.74
N LYS A 98 2.43 20.92 2.80
CA LYS A 98 2.14 22.34 3.09
C LYS A 98 2.61 23.31 2.00
N ASP A 99 3.52 22.87 1.14
CA ASP A 99 4.14 23.70 0.10
C ASP A 99 3.39 23.65 -1.25
N LEU A 100 2.35 22.82 -1.37
CA LEU A 100 1.57 22.68 -2.61
C LEU A 100 0.20 23.34 -2.47
N SER A 101 -0.08 24.31 -3.34
CA SER A 101 -1.40 24.94 -3.45
C SER A 101 -2.37 24.19 -4.38
N GLU A 102 -1.84 23.35 -5.27
CA GLU A 102 -2.61 22.57 -6.25
C GLU A 102 -1.97 21.20 -6.44
N ILE A 103 -2.80 20.15 -6.45
CA ILE A 103 -2.38 18.77 -6.71
C ILE A 103 -2.94 18.31 -8.06
N LYS A 104 -2.05 17.90 -8.97
CA LYS A 104 -2.37 17.39 -10.31
C LYS A 104 -2.19 15.87 -10.36
N GLU A 105 -2.72 15.25 -11.41
CA GLU A 105 -2.56 13.82 -11.70
C GLU A 105 -1.18 13.49 -12.27
N LYS A 106 -0.14 13.73 -11.46
CA LYS A 106 1.24 13.33 -11.72
C LYS A 106 1.86 12.74 -10.46
N VAL A 107 2.92 11.96 -10.61
CA VAL A 107 3.74 11.53 -9.47
C VAL A 107 4.67 12.69 -9.09
N TYR A 108 4.71 13.01 -7.80
CA TYR A 108 5.56 14.07 -7.27
C TYR A 108 6.82 13.45 -6.67
N THR A 109 7.98 13.90 -7.14
CA THR A 109 9.26 13.64 -6.48
C THR A 109 9.45 14.65 -5.36
N THR A 110 9.92 14.19 -4.20
CA THR A 110 10.23 15.08 -3.06
C THR A 110 11.74 15.18 -2.85
N SER A 111 12.18 16.00 -1.90
CA SER A 111 13.58 15.99 -1.44
C SER A 111 13.95 14.70 -0.70
N TRP A 112 12.97 13.84 -0.39
CA TRP A 112 13.15 12.57 0.28
C TRP A 112 13.22 11.46 -0.76
N GLU A 113 14.44 11.01 -1.02
CA GLU A 113 14.66 9.85 -1.88
C GLU A 113 14.26 8.57 -1.11
N PRO A 114 13.42 7.68 -1.68
CA PRO A 114 12.90 6.53 -0.96
C PRO A 114 13.97 5.61 -0.37
N SER A 115 15.04 5.31 -1.11
CA SER A 115 16.11 4.42 -0.63
C SER A 115 16.88 5.01 0.56
N ALA A 116 17.11 6.32 0.59
CA ALA A 116 17.77 7.01 1.69
C ALA A 116 16.91 6.98 2.97
N VAL A 117 15.60 7.16 2.84
CA VAL A 117 14.68 7.06 4.00
C VAL A 117 14.63 5.62 4.52
N ILE A 118 14.54 4.64 3.62
CA ILE A 118 14.59 3.21 3.97
C ILE A 118 15.89 2.90 4.73
N ASP A 119 17.03 3.35 4.20
CA ASP A 119 18.34 3.12 4.80
C ASP A 119 18.47 3.72 6.20
N ILE A 120 17.92 4.91 6.42
CA ILE A 120 17.89 5.53 7.75
C ILE A 120 17.04 4.69 8.71
N CYS A 121 15.84 4.27 8.30
CA CYS A 121 14.95 3.48 9.13
C CYS A 121 15.53 2.09 9.47
N ASP A 122 16.32 1.50 8.57
CA ASP A 122 16.91 0.17 8.77
C ASP A 122 18.19 0.21 9.62
N LYS A 123 18.96 1.31 9.59
CA LYS A 123 20.33 1.37 10.13
C LYS A 123 20.50 2.26 11.35
N GLN A 124 19.61 3.22 11.57
CA GLN A 124 19.75 4.20 12.66
C GLN A 124 18.98 3.78 13.91
N ASP A 125 19.33 4.37 15.05
CA ASP A 125 18.63 4.15 16.31
C ASP A 125 17.29 4.89 16.37
N LYS A 126 16.45 4.50 17.33
CA LYS A 126 15.09 5.06 17.49
C LYS A 126 15.07 6.58 17.71
N ASN A 127 16.08 7.18 18.34
CA ASN A 127 16.11 8.63 18.54
C ASN A 127 16.37 9.35 17.22
N SER A 128 17.31 8.84 16.42
CA SER A 128 17.60 9.36 15.08
C SER A 128 16.38 9.26 14.15
N ILE A 129 15.64 8.16 14.23
CA ILE A 129 14.38 7.96 13.47
C ILE A 129 13.30 8.96 13.94
N ALA A 130 13.15 9.16 15.25
CA ALA A 130 12.20 10.14 15.78
C ALA A 130 12.52 11.58 15.34
N LEU A 131 13.80 11.98 15.32
CA LEU A 131 14.22 13.29 14.80
C LEU A 131 13.93 13.44 13.31
N LEU A 132 14.06 12.38 12.52
CA LEU A 132 13.67 12.36 11.11
C LEU A 132 12.15 12.50 10.96
N GLU A 133 11.38 11.77 11.76
CA GLU A 133 9.92 11.84 11.79
C GLU A 133 9.45 13.28 12.07
N GLU A 134 9.99 13.93 13.12
CA GLU A 134 9.70 15.33 13.42
C GLU A 134 9.98 16.27 12.23
N ARG A 135 11.05 16.03 11.48
CA ARG A 135 11.38 16.80 10.27
C ARG A 135 10.38 16.57 9.14
N ILE A 136 9.95 15.33 8.93
CA ILE A 136 8.96 14.98 7.91
C ILE A 136 7.61 15.62 8.25
N LEU A 137 7.16 15.54 9.50
CA LEU A 137 5.88 16.08 9.96
C LEU A 137 5.80 17.62 9.92
N LYS A 138 6.93 18.32 9.72
CA LYS A 138 6.90 19.75 9.40
C LYS A 138 6.29 20.04 8.04
N THR A 139 6.47 19.14 7.07
CA THR A 139 6.04 19.32 5.66
C THR A 139 4.85 18.44 5.28
N HIS A 140 4.75 17.24 5.84
CA HIS A 140 3.70 16.27 5.56
C HIS A 140 2.71 16.17 6.72
N ALA A 141 1.45 15.84 6.42
CA ALA A 141 0.39 15.78 7.43
C ALA A 141 0.60 14.67 8.49
N ASN A 142 1.09 13.50 8.08
CA ASN A 142 1.37 12.35 8.95
C ASN A 142 2.29 11.33 8.25
N THR A 143 2.76 10.32 8.99
CA THR A 143 3.66 9.26 8.49
C THR A 143 3.00 8.41 7.41
N TYR A 144 1.69 8.18 7.47
CA TYR A 144 0.95 7.45 6.45
C TYR A 144 0.98 8.16 5.08
N ALA A 145 0.62 9.44 5.04
CA ALA A 145 0.63 10.24 3.82
C ALA A 145 2.03 10.30 3.21
N PHE A 146 3.04 10.50 4.06
CA PHE A 146 4.45 10.50 3.65
C PHE A 146 4.89 9.15 3.07
N THR A 147 4.59 8.03 3.71
CA THR A 147 5.01 6.71 3.21
C THR A 147 4.27 6.30 1.94
N LYS A 148 3.01 6.73 1.76
CA LYS A 148 2.30 6.62 0.47
C LYS A 148 2.95 7.47 -0.62
N ASN A 149 3.45 8.67 -0.31
CA ASN A 149 4.25 9.45 -1.24
C ASN A 149 5.51 8.70 -1.71
N LEU A 150 6.29 8.17 -0.76
CA LEU A 150 7.50 7.41 -1.07
C LEU A 150 7.20 6.18 -1.93
N ALA A 151 6.11 5.47 -1.62
CA ALA A 151 5.68 4.33 -2.40
C ALA A 151 5.26 4.71 -3.83
N GLU A 152 4.58 5.85 -4.05
CA GLU A 152 4.29 6.35 -5.40
C GLU A 152 5.58 6.63 -6.19
N GLN A 153 6.61 7.19 -5.54
CA GLN A 153 7.91 7.42 -6.17
C GLN A 153 8.56 6.10 -6.61
N ILE A 154 8.51 5.06 -5.77
CA ILE A 154 9.00 3.71 -6.10
C ILE A 154 8.21 3.10 -7.26
N VAL A 155 6.88 3.19 -7.23
CA VAL A 155 6.02 2.69 -8.33
C VAL A 155 6.39 3.39 -9.63
N PHE A 156 6.61 4.71 -9.60
CA PHE A 156 6.99 5.48 -10.78
C PHE A 156 8.40 5.12 -11.31
N SER A 157 9.35 4.83 -10.43
CA SER A 157 10.72 4.47 -10.83
C SER A 157 10.80 3.03 -11.35
N ASP A 158 10.18 2.08 -10.65
CA ASP A 158 10.44 0.65 -10.81
C ASP A 158 9.41 -0.05 -11.68
N CYS A 159 8.24 0.55 -11.91
CA CYS A 159 7.17 -0.04 -12.71
C CYS A 159 7.09 0.50 -14.14
N LYS A 160 8.15 1.14 -14.65
CA LYS A 160 8.18 1.71 -16.02
C LYS A 160 7.90 0.70 -17.13
N ASN A 161 8.20 -0.58 -16.89
CA ASN A 161 8.00 -1.67 -17.84
C ASN A 161 6.69 -2.44 -17.60
N PHE A 162 5.84 -2.00 -16.68
CA PHE A 162 4.55 -2.60 -16.38
C PHE A 162 3.42 -1.66 -16.79
N PRO A 163 2.33 -2.16 -17.38
CA PRO A 163 1.08 -1.42 -17.42
C PRO A 163 0.62 -1.12 -15.99
N THR A 164 0.77 0.13 -15.55
CA THR A 164 0.65 0.52 -14.15
C THR A 164 -0.35 1.66 -13.98
N ALA A 165 -1.23 1.54 -12.99
CA ALA A 165 -2.12 2.61 -12.57
C ALA A 165 -1.91 2.93 -11.08
N ILE A 166 -1.90 4.22 -10.74
CA ILE A 166 -1.92 4.71 -9.35
C ILE A 166 -3.31 5.27 -9.10
N VAL A 167 -4.04 4.71 -8.14
CA VAL A 167 -5.37 5.17 -7.73
C VAL A 167 -5.25 5.88 -6.39
N ARG A 168 -5.74 7.12 -6.29
CA ARG A 168 -5.67 7.95 -5.08
C ARG A 168 -7.06 8.15 -4.47
N PRO A 169 -7.62 7.16 -3.76
CA PRO A 169 -8.89 7.33 -3.08
C PRO A 169 -8.79 8.40 -1.99
N SER A 170 -9.89 9.13 -1.79
CA SER A 170 -10.09 10.01 -0.63
C SER A 170 -10.59 9.19 0.57
N ILE A 171 -11.35 9.82 1.47
CA ILE A 171 -12.03 9.12 2.56
C ILE A 171 -12.99 8.07 1.99
N ILE A 172 -12.84 6.84 2.47
CA ILE A 172 -13.77 5.73 2.20
C ILE A 172 -14.74 5.65 3.38
N GLY A 173 -16.03 5.81 3.10
CA GLY A 173 -17.09 5.71 4.10
C GLY A 173 -17.76 4.33 4.09
N ALA A 174 -18.84 4.23 4.86
CA ALA A 174 -19.66 3.03 4.90
C ALA A 174 -20.27 2.68 3.54
N SER A 175 -20.46 1.39 3.28
CA SER A 175 -21.17 0.93 2.09
C SER A 175 -22.60 1.47 2.08
N LEU A 176 -23.02 2.00 0.94
CA LEU A 176 -24.40 2.43 0.73
C LEU A 176 -25.36 1.23 0.58
N LYS A 177 -24.89 0.15 -0.06
CA LYS A 177 -25.73 -1.01 -0.42
C LYS A 177 -25.04 -2.34 -0.19
N GLU A 178 -23.95 -2.62 -0.90
CA GLU A 178 -23.22 -3.89 -0.80
C GLU A 178 -21.97 -3.75 0.07
N PRO A 179 -21.61 -4.75 0.90
CA PRO A 179 -22.33 -6.02 1.11
C PRO A 179 -23.62 -5.86 1.92
N CYS A 180 -23.68 -4.90 2.82
CA CYS A 180 -24.92 -4.42 3.45
C CYS A 180 -24.78 -2.91 3.75
N PRO A 181 -25.87 -2.14 3.85
CA PRO A 181 -25.79 -0.73 4.21
C PRO A 181 -25.10 -0.50 5.55
N GLY A 182 -24.21 0.49 5.63
CA GLY A 182 -23.54 0.87 6.88
C GLY A 182 -22.29 0.06 7.22
N TRP A 183 -21.88 -0.91 6.38
CA TRP A 183 -20.68 -1.71 6.67
C TRP A 183 -19.40 -0.89 6.50
N VAL A 184 -18.53 -0.97 7.51
CA VAL A 184 -17.17 -0.41 7.54
C VAL A 184 -16.22 -1.47 8.09
N ASP A 185 -15.02 -1.55 7.52
CA ASP A 185 -13.99 -2.51 7.93
C ASP A 185 -13.11 -1.97 9.07
N ASN A 186 -12.94 -0.64 9.13
CA ASN A 186 -12.21 0.04 10.19
C ASN A 186 -12.75 1.45 10.42
N LEU A 187 -12.38 2.05 11.57
CA LEU A 187 -12.76 3.40 11.96
C LEU A 187 -11.78 4.48 11.47
N ASN A 188 -10.81 4.13 10.62
CA ASN A 188 -9.80 5.08 10.11
C ASN A 188 -10.34 5.95 8.94
N GLY A 189 -11.65 5.85 8.65
CA GLY A 189 -12.41 6.67 7.70
C GLY A 189 -13.24 7.77 8.40
N ILE A 190 -14.44 8.07 7.87
CA ILE A 190 -15.35 9.06 8.50
C ILE A 190 -15.74 8.58 9.90
N ILE A 191 -15.37 9.35 10.92
CA ILE A 191 -16.04 9.38 12.23
C ILE A 191 -16.95 10.61 12.26
#